data_AF-A0A9E4EMF4-F1
#
_entry.id   AF-A0A9E4EMF4-F1
#
_cell.length_a   1.000
_cell.length_b   1.000
_cell.length_c   1.000
_cell.angle_alpha   90.00
_cell.angle_beta   90.00
_cell.angle_gamma   90.00
#
_symmetry.space_group_name_H-M   'P 1'
#
loop_
_entity.id
_entity.type
_entity.pdbx_description
1 polymer ?
#
loop_
_entity_poly.entity_id
_entity_poly.type
_entity_poly.pdbx_seq_one_letter_code
_entity_poly.pdbx_strand_id
1 'polypeptide(L)'
;MSTAWSPFTNAPGQPRFALDLVDVALERIGIIAETVIVDEARLTPSLLSGEFDGSAALWKDTERERVLLYSQPYLENRLILVGRQGSDVSATALADLAGKRIALVAGYAYGGAVETTVGPIFVGSNSPEDSIEKLLNGEADYTLMDDLVIQYLISNHGEEARTRLAFGSTPLLTRSLHLAIRRSIPDAELIISRFNTRLVGMIVDGSYHRLLHLDWIRADVDGDGLREYVPHGDQTGPRPPEHSYELFATGTPTTKPSMTRRFYFGGNIYEGWSTVPEQYKTPNFTRPGQSPHTIKIFTFKF
;
A
#
# COMPACT_ATOMS: atom_id res chain seq x y z
N MET A 1 15.04 11.11 -3.67
CA MET A 1 15.43 9.83 -4.29
C MET A 1 14.54 8.69 -3.80
N SER A 2 14.69 7.48 -4.35
CA SER A 2 14.10 6.22 -3.89
C SER A 2 14.88 5.04 -4.48
N THR A 3 14.61 3.81 -4.04
CA THR A 3 15.09 2.59 -4.72
C THR A 3 13.96 1.96 -5.53
N ALA A 4 14.30 1.11 -6.49
CA ALA A 4 13.33 0.52 -7.41
C ALA A 4 12.50 -0.56 -6.70
N TRP A 5 11.18 -0.39 -6.70
CA TRP A 5 10.25 -1.35 -6.14
C TRP A 5 8.91 -1.29 -6.87
N SER A 6 8.66 -2.23 -7.78
CA SER A 6 7.45 -2.21 -8.61
C SER A 6 6.20 -2.67 -7.83
N PRO A 7 5.01 -2.08 -8.04
CA PRO A 7 4.68 -0.90 -8.85
C PRO A 7 4.72 0.43 -8.06
N PHE A 8 5.46 0.49 -6.95
CA PHE A 8 5.40 1.61 -6.00
C PHE A 8 6.39 2.74 -6.33
N THR A 9 7.62 2.40 -6.72
CA THR A 9 8.72 3.35 -6.86
C THR A 9 9.51 3.14 -8.15
N ASN A 10 8.82 2.75 -9.22
CA ASN A 10 9.45 2.65 -10.54
C ASN A 10 9.85 4.02 -11.10
N ALA A 11 10.65 3.99 -12.17
CA ALA A 11 11.06 5.17 -12.91
C ALA A 11 9.86 5.88 -13.60
N PRO A 12 10.01 7.16 -14.00
CA PRO A 12 8.98 7.87 -14.76
C PRO A 12 8.50 7.10 -15.99
N GLY A 13 7.20 7.14 -16.26
CA GLY A 13 6.56 6.42 -17.38
C GLY A 13 6.15 4.98 -17.05
N GLN A 14 6.44 4.49 -15.85
CA GLN A 14 5.98 3.20 -15.33
C GLN A 14 5.07 3.40 -14.09
N PRO A 15 4.22 2.41 -13.74
CA PRO A 15 3.47 2.40 -12.48
C PRO A 15 4.36 2.79 -11.28
N ARG A 16 4.05 3.85 -10.54
CA ARG A 16 4.87 4.30 -9.39
C ARG A 16 4.03 4.87 -8.24
N PHE A 17 3.07 4.07 -7.77
CA PHE A 17 2.03 4.48 -6.82
C PHE A 17 2.49 5.29 -5.61
N ALA A 18 3.54 4.84 -4.93
CA ALA A 18 4.02 5.51 -3.73
C ALA A 18 4.65 6.86 -4.08
N LEU A 19 5.30 6.97 -5.25
CA LEU A 19 5.92 8.21 -5.70
C LEU A 19 4.89 9.18 -6.26
N ASP A 20 3.93 8.73 -7.09
CA ASP A 20 2.87 9.60 -7.62
C ASP A 20 2.06 10.23 -6.47
N LEU A 21 1.80 9.46 -5.41
CA LEU A 21 1.14 9.96 -4.22
C LEU A 21 1.96 11.05 -3.50
N VAL A 22 3.26 10.83 -3.33
CA VAL A 22 4.16 11.81 -2.68
C VAL A 22 4.31 13.06 -3.54
N ASP A 23 4.52 12.90 -4.84
CA ASP A 23 4.71 13.98 -5.79
C ASP A 23 3.46 14.90 -5.79
N VAL A 24 2.26 14.34 -5.92
CA VAL A 24 1.00 15.12 -5.87
C VAL A 24 0.79 15.79 -4.51
N ALA A 25 1.12 15.13 -3.41
CA ALA A 25 0.96 15.71 -2.07
C ALA A 25 1.93 16.89 -1.85
N LEU A 26 3.18 16.79 -2.31
CA LEU A 26 4.18 17.84 -2.24
C LEU A 26 3.82 19.02 -3.15
N GLU A 27 3.37 18.76 -4.38
CA GLU A 27 2.96 19.80 -5.33
C GLU A 27 1.82 20.65 -4.75
N ARG A 28 0.83 20.03 -4.11
CA ARG A 28 -0.30 20.74 -3.50
C ARG A 28 0.08 21.62 -2.30
N ILE A 29 1.26 21.42 -1.70
CA ILE A 29 1.79 22.30 -0.67
C ILE A 29 2.84 23.28 -1.22
N GLY A 30 3.04 23.31 -2.54
CA GLY A 30 3.91 24.23 -3.25
C GLY A 30 5.36 23.76 -3.38
N ILE A 31 5.62 22.45 -3.25
CA ILE A 31 6.96 21.86 -3.34
C ILE A 31 7.01 20.98 -4.58
N ILE A 32 7.90 21.29 -5.51
CA ILE A 32 8.18 20.44 -6.66
C ILE A 32 9.36 19.54 -6.28
N ALA A 33 9.13 18.24 -6.26
CA ALA A 33 10.16 17.25 -5.96
C ALA A 33 10.57 16.50 -7.23
N GLU A 34 11.87 16.21 -7.34
CA GLU A 34 12.40 15.29 -8.36
C GLU A 34 12.89 14.02 -7.66
N THR A 35 12.32 12.88 -8.05
CA THR A 35 12.71 11.59 -7.48
C THR A 35 13.57 10.81 -8.47
N VAL A 36 14.86 10.68 -8.13
CA VAL A 36 15.79 9.76 -8.81
C VAL A 36 15.74 8.38 -8.19
N ILE A 37 15.68 7.34 -9.02
CA ILE A 37 15.79 5.94 -8.58
C ILE A 37 17.27 5.56 -8.55
N VAL A 38 17.73 5.07 -7.39
CA VAL A 38 19.12 4.65 -7.15
C VAL A 38 19.18 3.18 -6.77
N ASP A 39 20.36 2.58 -6.87
CA ASP A 39 20.61 1.25 -6.34
C ASP A 39 20.49 1.24 -4.81
N GLU A 40 19.99 0.13 -4.23
CA GLU A 40 19.80 -0.01 -2.78
C GLU A 40 21.10 0.27 -1.99
N ALA A 41 22.24 -0.17 -2.51
CA ALA A 41 23.56 0.05 -1.91
C ALA A 41 23.92 1.55 -1.78
N ARG A 42 23.32 2.42 -2.59
CA ARG A 42 23.53 3.88 -2.54
C ARG A 42 22.58 4.60 -1.59
N LEU A 43 21.44 3.99 -1.24
CA LEU A 43 20.35 4.66 -0.52
C LEU A 43 20.84 5.32 0.78
N THR A 44 21.40 4.52 1.71
CA THR A 44 21.86 5.04 3.00
C THR A 44 23.05 5.99 2.87
N PRO A 45 24.16 5.63 2.17
CA PRO A 45 25.30 6.53 2.03
C PRO A 45 24.95 7.90 1.42
N SER A 46 24.10 7.93 0.39
CA SER A 46 23.69 9.17 -0.28
C SER A 46 22.74 10.04 0.57
N LEU A 47 21.94 9.43 1.46
CA LEU A 47 21.13 10.18 2.43
C LEU A 47 22.01 10.78 3.53
N LEU A 48 22.96 10.01 4.06
CA LEU A 48 23.84 10.44 5.16
C LEU A 48 24.85 11.51 4.72
N SER A 49 25.38 11.42 3.49
CA SER A 49 26.34 12.38 2.96
C SER A 49 25.73 13.74 2.59
N GLY A 50 24.40 13.80 2.48
CA GLY A 50 23.73 14.98 1.97
C GLY A 50 23.79 15.12 0.45
N GLU A 51 23.95 14.02 -0.30
CA GLU A 51 23.80 14.04 -1.77
C GLU A 51 22.36 14.36 -2.19
N PHE A 52 21.35 13.88 -1.45
CA PHE A 52 19.94 14.15 -1.72
C PHE A 52 19.19 14.73 -0.53
N ASP A 53 18.19 15.57 -0.83
CA ASP A 53 17.31 16.22 0.15
C ASP A 53 16.44 15.25 0.97
N GLY A 54 16.22 14.03 0.46
CA GLY A 54 15.40 13.04 1.13
C GLY A 54 15.07 11.84 0.26
N SER A 55 14.22 10.99 0.81
CA SER A 55 13.59 9.88 0.10
C SER A 55 12.08 9.99 0.14
N ALA A 56 11.44 9.84 -1.02
CA ALA A 56 9.98 9.86 -1.13
C ALA A 56 9.34 8.62 -0.49
N ALA A 57 10.01 7.47 -0.57
CA ALA A 57 9.55 6.19 -0.07
C ALA A 57 10.66 5.55 0.76
N LEU A 58 10.50 5.56 2.08
CA LEU A 58 11.52 5.05 2.99
C LEU A 58 10.90 4.36 4.20
N TRP A 59 11.43 3.19 4.53
CA TRP A 59 11.18 2.59 5.84
C TRP A 59 12.07 3.25 6.89
N LYS A 60 11.55 3.41 8.10
CA LYS A 60 12.34 3.95 9.22
C LYS A 60 13.53 3.06 9.53
N ASP A 61 14.62 3.72 9.91
CA ASP A 61 15.86 3.09 10.29
C ASP A 61 16.62 4.02 11.24
N THR A 62 17.17 3.45 12.32
CA THR A 62 17.77 4.21 13.41
C THR A 62 19.02 4.98 13.01
N GLU A 63 19.77 4.51 12.00
CA GLU A 63 20.96 5.22 11.50
C GLU A 63 20.55 6.49 10.76
N ARG A 64 19.55 6.37 9.86
CA ARG A 64 19.06 7.49 9.04
C ARG A 64 18.27 8.53 9.82
N GLU A 65 17.58 8.16 10.91
CA GLU A 65 16.85 9.10 11.78
C GLU A 65 17.72 10.20 12.40
N ARG A 66 19.04 10.00 12.46
CA ARG A 66 20.01 10.99 12.94
C ARG A 66 20.08 12.23 12.07
N VAL A 67 19.86 12.08 10.76
CA VAL A 67 19.94 13.19 9.78
C VAL A 67 18.62 13.47 9.06
N LEU A 68 17.66 12.54 9.11
CA LEU A 68 16.35 12.67 8.46
C LEU A 68 15.23 12.91 9.46
N LEU A 69 14.27 13.71 9.02
CA LEU A 69 12.94 13.85 9.60
C LEU A 69 11.96 13.04 8.76
N TYR A 70 11.15 12.21 9.43
CA TYR A 70 10.19 11.32 8.79
C TYR A 70 8.76 11.86 8.97
N SER A 71 7.97 11.73 7.91
CA SER A 71 6.51 11.90 7.94
C SER A 71 5.81 10.84 8.78
N GLN A 72 4.52 11.04 9.04
CA GLN A 72 3.65 9.92 9.42
C GLN A 72 3.63 8.89 8.29
N PRO A 73 3.38 7.60 8.58
CA PRO A 73 3.35 6.61 7.52
C PRO A 73 2.22 6.92 6.55
N TYR A 74 2.57 7.19 5.30
CA TYR A 74 1.59 7.58 4.28
C TYR A 74 1.04 6.37 3.52
N LEU A 75 1.74 5.24 3.58
CA LEU A 75 1.38 3.96 2.98
C LEU A 75 1.89 2.86 3.93
N GLU A 76 1.22 1.71 3.97
CA GLU A 76 1.65 0.54 4.72
C GLU A 76 1.73 -0.67 3.82
N ASN A 77 2.94 -1.15 3.60
CA ASN A 77 3.15 -2.31 2.74
C ASN A 77 2.93 -3.59 3.52
N ARG A 78 1.94 -4.37 3.07
CA ARG A 78 1.40 -5.54 3.76
C ARG A 78 1.55 -6.73 2.84
N LEU A 79 2.50 -7.60 3.14
CA LEU A 79 2.72 -8.77 2.31
C LEU A 79 1.82 -9.92 2.77
N ILE A 80 0.86 -10.22 1.90
CA ILE A 80 -0.17 -11.24 2.10
C ILE A 80 0.25 -12.49 1.34
N LEU A 81 -0.06 -13.65 1.94
CA LEU A 81 0.16 -14.94 1.31
C LEU A 81 -0.85 -15.14 0.17
N VAL A 82 -0.35 -15.48 -1.02
CA VAL A 82 -1.18 -15.83 -2.18
C VAL A 82 -0.86 -17.26 -2.61
N GLY A 83 -1.90 -18.08 -2.74
CA GLY A 83 -1.81 -19.46 -3.22
C GLY A 83 -2.67 -19.68 -4.47
N ARG A 84 -2.60 -20.88 -5.04
CA ARG A 84 -3.59 -21.32 -6.04
C ARG A 84 -4.96 -21.42 -5.40
N GLN A 85 -6.02 -21.35 -6.20
CA GLN A 85 -7.36 -21.63 -5.73
C GLN A 85 -7.39 -22.99 -5.00
N GLY A 86 -8.04 -23.02 -3.83
CA GLY A 86 -8.12 -24.19 -2.97
C GLY A 86 -6.90 -24.43 -2.05
N SER A 87 -5.81 -23.66 -2.19
CA SER A 87 -4.69 -23.71 -1.24
C SER A 87 -5.09 -23.17 0.14
N ASP A 88 -4.54 -23.76 1.19
CA ASP A 88 -4.59 -23.18 2.53
C ASP A 88 -3.67 -21.94 2.60
N VAL A 89 -4.27 -20.79 2.87
CA VAL A 89 -3.61 -19.47 2.99
C VAL A 89 -3.77 -18.88 4.39
N SER A 90 -3.96 -19.73 5.40
CA SER A 90 -4.20 -19.34 6.80
C SER A 90 -2.94 -19.08 7.63
N ALA A 91 -1.74 -19.25 7.04
CA ALA A 91 -0.48 -18.97 7.72
C ALA A 91 -0.47 -17.56 8.33
N THR A 92 0.11 -17.43 9.51
CA THR A 92 0.21 -16.16 10.26
C THR A 92 1.65 -15.73 10.47
N ALA A 93 2.61 -16.62 10.22
CA ALA A 93 4.04 -16.31 10.19
C ALA A 93 4.73 -17.05 9.04
N LEU A 94 5.89 -16.55 8.61
CA LEU A 94 6.71 -17.22 7.57
C LEU A 94 7.14 -18.63 7.97
N ALA A 95 7.35 -18.88 9.26
CA ALA A 95 7.76 -20.20 9.78
C ALA A 95 6.68 -21.29 9.55
N ASP A 96 5.40 -20.91 9.45
CA ASP A 96 4.29 -21.83 9.16
C ASP A 96 4.40 -22.43 7.74
N LEU A 97 5.24 -21.84 6.88
CA LEU A 97 5.45 -22.24 5.50
C LEU A 97 6.70 -23.12 5.33
N ALA A 98 7.17 -23.76 6.40
CA ALA A 98 8.31 -24.66 6.34
C ALA A 98 8.12 -25.77 5.28
N GLY A 99 9.13 -25.96 4.42
CA GLY A 99 9.09 -26.91 3.31
C GLY A 99 8.26 -26.48 2.10
N LYS A 100 7.62 -25.30 2.13
CA LYS A 100 6.89 -24.73 0.98
C LYS A 100 7.80 -23.87 0.12
N ARG A 101 7.57 -23.87 -1.19
CA ARG A 101 8.23 -22.98 -2.14
C ARG A 101 7.48 -21.67 -2.23
N ILE A 102 8.16 -20.56 -1.95
CA ILE A 102 7.58 -19.21 -1.97
C ILE A 102 8.26 -18.39 -3.06
N ALA A 103 7.50 -18.00 -4.09
CA ALA A 103 7.97 -17.09 -5.12
C ALA A 103 8.05 -15.66 -4.56
N LEU A 104 9.22 -15.04 -4.70
CA LEU A 104 9.48 -13.65 -4.28
C LEU A 104 10.12 -12.88 -5.44
N VAL A 105 9.74 -11.63 -5.62
CA VAL A 105 10.36 -10.75 -6.62
C VAL A 105 11.80 -10.43 -6.24
N ALA A 106 12.75 -10.74 -7.12
CA ALA A 106 14.17 -10.51 -6.90
C ALA A 106 14.46 -9.01 -6.76
N GLY A 107 15.38 -8.67 -5.86
CA GLY A 107 15.78 -7.28 -5.58
C GLY A 107 14.84 -6.51 -4.66
N TYR A 108 13.67 -7.06 -4.29
CA TYR A 108 12.81 -6.43 -3.30
C TYR A 108 13.37 -6.63 -1.89
N ALA A 109 13.33 -5.57 -1.10
CA ALA A 109 13.81 -5.60 0.28
C ALA A 109 12.72 -6.10 1.24
N TYR A 110 12.39 -7.40 1.19
CA TYR A 110 11.41 -8.05 2.08
C TYR A 110 11.74 -7.92 3.58
N GLY A 111 12.98 -7.53 3.90
CA GLY A 111 13.46 -7.29 5.25
C GLY A 111 14.02 -8.56 5.90
N GLY A 112 14.66 -8.39 7.05
CA GLY A 112 15.41 -9.45 7.72
C GLY A 112 14.57 -10.70 8.03
N ALA A 113 13.25 -10.57 8.21
CA ALA A 113 12.38 -11.71 8.47
C ALA A 113 12.44 -12.79 7.36
N VAL A 114 12.51 -12.40 6.09
CA VAL A 114 12.68 -13.37 4.97
C VAL A 114 14.07 -13.98 4.99
N GLU A 115 15.10 -13.18 5.27
CA GLU A 115 16.50 -13.63 5.29
C GLU A 115 16.80 -14.58 6.46
N THR A 116 16.16 -14.39 7.61
CA THR A 116 16.44 -15.14 8.84
C THR A 116 15.50 -16.32 9.08
N THR A 117 14.32 -16.36 8.43
CA THR A 117 13.37 -17.45 8.65
C THR A 117 13.87 -18.74 8.02
N VAL A 118 14.00 -19.79 8.84
CA VAL A 118 14.38 -21.13 8.40
C VAL A 118 13.13 -21.93 8.07
N GLY A 119 13.17 -22.70 6.97
CA GLY A 119 12.13 -23.68 6.62
C GLY A 119 11.55 -23.45 5.22
N PRO A 120 11.02 -22.27 4.90
CA PRO A 120 10.55 -21.97 3.55
C PRO A 120 11.68 -22.00 2.52
N ILE A 121 11.34 -22.37 1.28
CA ILE A 121 12.27 -22.38 0.14
C ILE A 121 11.91 -21.19 -0.76
N PHE A 122 12.77 -20.19 -0.83
CA PHE A 122 12.51 -19.00 -1.64
C PHE A 122 12.89 -19.23 -3.11
N VAL A 123 11.97 -18.91 -4.01
CA VAL A 123 12.14 -19.01 -5.47
C VAL A 123 12.12 -17.59 -6.03
N GLY A 124 13.15 -17.20 -6.78
CA GLY A 124 13.21 -15.88 -7.41
C GLY A 124 12.20 -15.73 -8.55
N SER A 125 11.61 -14.54 -8.66
CA SER A 125 10.76 -14.09 -9.76
C SER A 125 11.16 -12.68 -10.19
N ASN A 126 10.75 -12.26 -11.38
CA ASN A 126 11.12 -10.97 -11.96
C ASN A 126 10.11 -9.86 -11.67
N SER A 127 8.86 -10.20 -11.36
CA SER A 127 7.79 -9.25 -11.06
C SER A 127 6.64 -9.92 -10.30
N PRO A 128 5.67 -9.16 -9.75
CA PRO A 128 4.45 -9.73 -9.18
C PRO A 128 3.70 -10.64 -10.16
N GLU A 129 3.67 -10.29 -11.45
CA GLU A 129 3.07 -11.09 -12.53
C GLU A 129 3.79 -12.44 -12.66
N ASP A 130 5.13 -12.43 -12.74
CA ASP A 130 5.95 -13.65 -12.84
C ASP A 130 5.80 -14.54 -11.58
N SER A 131 5.64 -13.93 -10.40
CA SER A 131 5.31 -14.66 -9.17
C SER A 131 3.97 -15.41 -9.28
N ILE A 132 2.95 -14.79 -9.87
CA ILE A 132 1.65 -15.44 -10.13
C ILE A 132 1.80 -16.53 -11.20
N GLU A 133 2.54 -16.29 -12.29
CA GLU A 133 2.79 -17.30 -13.34
C GLU A 133 3.48 -18.54 -12.75
N LYS A 134 4.52 -18.37 -11.92
CA LYS A 134 5.22 -19.47 -11.23
C LYS A 134 4.31 -20.25 -10.28
N LEU A 135 3.43 -19.55 -9.56
CA LEU A 135 2.44 -20.16 -8.70
C LEU A 135 1.46 -21.02 -9.50
N LEU A 136 0.97 -20.53 -10.64
CA LEU A 136 0.02 -21.22 -11.50
C LEU A 136 0.65 -22.40 -12.25
N ASN A 137 1.94 -22.32 -12.59
CA ASN A 137 2.71 -23.39 -13.22
C ASN A 137 3.21 -24.46 -12.23
N GLY A 138 2.98 -24.27 -10.93
CA GLY A 138 3.44 -25.20 -9.90
C GLY A 138 4.94 -25.13 -9.62
N GLU A 139 5.64 -24.09 -10.08
CA GLU A 139 7.04 -23.80 -9.74
C GLU A 139 7.18 -23.28 -8.29
N ALA A 140 6.12 -22.67 -7.77
CA ALA A 140 5.99 -22.27 -6.37
C ALA A 140 4.65 -22.76 -5.78
N ASP A 141 4.60 -22.88 -4.46
CA ASP A 141 3.38 -23.24 -3.72
C ASP A 141 2.61 -21.98 -3.31
N TYR A 142 3.34 -20.89 -3.05
CA TYR A 142 2.82 -19.59 -2.67
C TYR A 142 3.66 -18.44 -3.25
N THR A 143 3.13 -17.22 -3.20
CA THR A 143 3.91 -15.98 -3.30
C THR A 143 3.51 -15.02 -2.18
N LEU A 144 4.39 -14.08 -1.84
CA LEU A 144 4.07 -12.94 -0.99
C LEU A 144 3.80 -11.72 -1.86
N MET A 145 2.60 -11.17 -1.77
CA MET A 145 2.19 -10.02 -2.59
C MET A 145 1.66 -8.91 -1.71
N ASP A 146 1.97 -7.67 -2.07
CA ASP A 146 1.45 -6.51 -1.34
C ASP A 146 -0.08 -6.43 -1.47
N ASP A 147 -0.77 -6.17 -0.37
CA ASP A 147 -2.24 -6.04 -0.32
C ASP A 147 -2.74 -5.01 -1.33
N LEU A 148 -2.05 -3.88 -1.53
CA LEU A 148 -2.45 -2.90 -2.55
C LEU A 148 -2.44 -3.49 -3.96
N VAL A 149 -1.43 -4.32 -4.26
CA VAL A 149 -1.30 -5.02 -5.54
C VAL A 149 -2.40 -6.07 -5.69
N ILE A 150 -2.77 -6.76 -4.61
CA ILE A 150 -3.91 -7.69 -4.57
C ILE A 150 -5.23 -6.95 -4.80
N GLN A 151 -5.46 -5.81 -4.14
CA GLN A 151 -6.67 -5.00 -4.33
C GLN A 151 -6.78 -4.52 -5.78
N TYR A 152 -5.67 -4.07 -6.38
CA TYR A 152 -5.63 -3.74 -7.80
C TYR A 152 -5.97 -4.95 -8.68
N LEU A 153 -5.36 -6.11 -8.39
CA LEU A 153 -5.60 -7.34 -9.14
C LEU A 153 -7.08 -7.76 -9.09
N ILE A 154 -7.69 -7.76 -7.91
CA ILE A 154 -9.12 -8.10 -7.72
C ILE A 154 -10.01 -7.08 -8.42
N SER A 155 -9.67 -5.79 -8.34
CA SER A 155 -10.46 -4.72 -8.95
C SER A 155 -10.48 -4.77 -10.48
N ASN A 156 -9.38 -5.22 -11.11
CA ASN A 156 -9.23 -5.19 -12.56
C ASN A 156 -9.38 -6.56 -13.23
N HIS A 157 -9.19 -7.65 -12.49
CA HIS A 157 -9.21 -9.04 -12.98
C HIS A 157 -9.99 -9.98 -12.05
N GLY A 158 -10.99 -9.48 -11.34
CA GLY A 158 -11.61 -10.16 -10.20
C GLY A 158 -12.14 -11.58 -10.47
N GLU A 159 -12.79 -11.82 -11.62
CA GLU A 159 -13.28 -13.16 -11.97
C GLU A 159 -12.12 -14.15 -12.16
N GLU A 160 -11.13 -13.78 -12.96
CA GLU A 160 -9.97 -14.62 -13.22
C GLU A 160 -9.12 -14.84 -11.96
N ALA A 161 -8.85 -13.76 -11.21
CA ALA A 161 -8.09 -13.83 -9.97
C ALA A 161 -8.76 -14.75 -8.95
N ARG A 162 -10.08 -14.63 -8.74
CA ARG A 162 -10.81 -15.45 -7.74
C ARG A 162 -10.99 -16.91 -8.16
N THR A 163 -11.00 -17.21 -9.46
CA THR A 163 -11.11 -18.58 -9.94
C THR A 163 -9.78 -19.34 -9.91
N ARG A 164 -8.65 -18.62 -9.95
CA ARG A 164 -7.31 -19.22 -10.06
C ARG A 164 -6.47 -19.08 -8.79
N LEU A 165 -6.74 -18.10 -7.94
CA LEU A 165 -5.93 -17.75 -6.77
C LEU A 165 -6.74 -17.80 -5.48
N ALA A 166 -6.04 -18.05 -4.38
CA ALA A 166 -6.51 -17.89 -3.02
C ALA A 166 -5.67 -16.80 -2.33
N PHE A 167 -6.33 -15.91 -1.60
CA PHE A 167 -5.69 -14.79 -0.90
C PHE A 167 -5.81 -14.99 0.61
N GLY A 168 -4.70 -14.89 1.33
CA GLY A 168 -4.69 -14.82 2.77
C GLY A 168 -5.35 -13.54 3.28
N SER A 169 -5.73 -13.53 4.54
CA SER A 169 -6.32 -12.35 5.21
C SER A 169 -5.39 -11.72 6.26
N THR A 170 -4.28 -12.40 6.59
CA THR A 170 -3.30 -11.95 7.57
C THR A 170 -2.00 -11.55 6.87
N PRO A 171 -1.49 -10.31 7.09
CA PRO A 171 -0.18 -9.93 6.59
C PRO A 171 0.92 -10.69 7.33
N LEU A 172 1.79 -11.36 6.58
CA LEU A 172 2.96 -12.04 7.14
C LEU A 172 4.09 -11.05 7.42
N LEU A 173 4.13 -9.94 6.68
CA LEU A 173 5.08 -8.86 6.86
C LEU A 173 4.36 -7.54 6.67
N THR A 174 4.67 -6.57 7.53
CA THR A 174 4.11 -5.22 7.46
C THR A 174 5.25 -4.21 7.60
N ARG A 175 5.32 -3.23 6.69
CA ARG A 175 6.30 -2.15 6.76
C ARG A 175 5.65 -0.81 6.43
N SER A 176 5.80 0.13 7.34
CA SER A 176 5.28 1.49 7.18
C SER A 176 6.21 2.33 6.31
N LEU A 177 5.67 2.93 5.25
CA LEU A 177 6.40 3.74 4.29
C LEU A 177 6.22 5.23 4.58
N HIS A 178 7.33 5.96 4.53
CA HIS A 178 7.40 7.36 4.92
C HIS A 178 8.11 8.19 3.86
N LEU A 179 7.63 9.41 3.66
CA LEU A 179 8.45 10.50 3.14
C LEU A 179 9.45 10.86 4.23
N ALA A 180 10.73 10.97 3.87
CA ALA A 180 11.78 11.42 4.76
C ALA A 180 12.59 12.52 4.09
N ILE A 181 12.80 13.63 4.77
CA ILE A 181 13.62 14.75 4.29
C ILE A 181 14.72 15.06 5.30
N ARG A 182 15.82 15.64 4.86
CA ARG A 182 16.91 16.02 5.76
C ARG A 182 16.44 17.06 6.77
N ARG A 183 16.87 16.88 8.02
CA ARG A 183 16.61 17.83 9.12
C ARG A 183 17.19 19.22 8.85
N SER A 184 18.24 19.31 8.03
CA SER A 184 18.91 20.56 7.65
C SER A 184 18.15 21.38 6.59
N ILE A 185 17.10 20.83 5.97
CA ILE A 185 16.28 21.57 5.01
C ILE A 185 15.52 22.68 5.75
N PRO A 186 15.51 23.92 5.22
CA PRO A 186 14.69 24.99 5.77
C PRO A 186 13.23 24.55 5.91
N ASP A 187 12.64 24.81 7.07
CA ASP A 187 11.24 24.48 7.37
C ASP A 187 10.90 22.98 7.29
N ALA A 188 11.88 22.07 7.44
CA ALA A 188 11.65 20.62 7.32
C ALA A 188 10.45 20.10 8.16
N GLU A 189 10.35 20.52 9.43
CA GLU A 189 9.22 20.19 10.32
C GLU A 189 7.87 20.66 9.74
N LEU A 190 7.83 21.88 9.21
CA LEU A 190 6.64 22.46 8.60
C LEU A 190 6.28 21.74 7.29
N ILE A 191 7.27 21.39 6.46
CA ILE A 191 7.08 20.62 5.22
C ILE A 191 6.44 19.27 5.55
N ILE A 192 6.99 18.53 6.52
CA ILE A 192 6.47 17.24 6.95
C ILE A 192 5.05 17.37 7.52
N SER A 193 4.79 18.38 8.35
CA SER A 193 3.46 18.63 8.92
C SER A 193 2.41 18.96 7.84
N ARG A 194 2.77 19.83 6.88
CA ARG A 194 1.91 20.17 5.74
C ARG A 194 1.66 18.98 4.82
N PHE A 195 2.68 18.15 4.59
CA PHE A 195 2.55 16.90 3.83
C PHE A 195 1.56 15.93 4.50
N ASN A 196 1.73 15.66 5.81
CA ASN A 196 0.82 14.80 6.58
C ASN A 196 -0.63 15.29 6.52
N THR A 197 -0.84 16.59 6.74
CA THR A 197 -2.16 17.23 6.66
C THR A 197 -2.74 17.11 5.26
N ARG A 198 -1.90 17.26 4.22
CA ARG A 198 -2.35 17.20 2.84
C ARG A 198 -2.87 15.82 2.46
N LEU A 199 -2.22 14.75 2.92
CA LEU A 199 -2.64 13.38 2.67
C LEU A 199 -4.06 13.10 3.18
N VAL A 200 -4.40 13.55 4.40
CA VAL A 200 -5.76 13.39 4.95
C VAL A 200 -6.80 14.01 4.02
N GLY A 201 -6.59 15.25 3.57
CA GLY A 201 -7.56 15.85 2.66
C GLY A 201 -7.52 15.29 1.23
N MET A 202 -6.44 14.60 0.82
CA MET A 202 -6.42 13.82 -0.44
C MET A 202 -7.24 12.54 -0.34
N ILE A 203 -7.36 11.95 0.84
CA ILE A 203 -8.30 10.85 1.11
C ILE A 203 -9.73 11.38 1.02
N VAL A 204 -10.01 12.53 1.64
CA VAL A 204 -11.34 13.14 1.62
C VAL A 204 -11.81 13.55 0.22
N ASP A 205 -10.92 14.09 -0.63
CA ASP A 205 -11.27 14.51 -2.00
C ASP A 205 -11.15 13.38 -3.06
N GLY A 206 -10.83 12.16 -2.60
CA GLY A 206 -10.70 10.96 -3.42
C GLY A 206 -9.47 10.92 -4.33
N SER A 207 -8.58 11.92 -4.31
CA SER A 207 -7.35 11.89 -5.13
C SER A 207 -6.39 10.79 -4.69
N TYR A 208 -6.32 10.51 -3.38
CA TYR A 208 -5.55 9.40 -2.85
C TYR A 208 -6.08 8.07 -3.41
N HIS A 209 -7.40 7.86 -3.35
CA HIS A 209 -8.05 6.67 -3.90
C HIS A 209 -7.79 6.47 -5.38
N ARG A 210 -7.86 7.55 -6.17
CA ARG A 210 -7.58 7.49 -7.62
C ARG A 210 -6.14 7.10 -7.91
N LEU A 211 -5.18 7.68 -7.20
CA LEU A 211 -3.74 7.38 -7.39
C LEU A 211 -3.40 5.94 -7.00
N LEU A 212 -4.08 5.38 -6.00
CA LEU A 212 -3.85 4.00 -5.56
C LEU A 212 -4.85 2.99 -6.14
N HIS A 213 -5.79 3.42 -6.98
CA HIS A 213 -6.87 2.60 -7.54
C HIS A 213 -7.70 1.86 -6.47
N LEU A 214 -7.90 2.48 -5.31
CA LEU A 214 -8.66 1.93 -4.18
C LEU A 214 -10.11 2.45 -4.18
N ASP A 215 -11.06 1.58 -3.84
CA ASP A 215 -12.47 2.01 -3.64
C ASP A 215 -12.71 2.52 -2.22
N TRP A 216 -12.02 1.94 -1.25
CA TRP A 216 -12.20 2.22 0.17
C TRP A 216 -10.86 2.28 0.89
N ILE A 217 -10.71 3.28 1.73
CA ILE A 217 -9.57 3.47 2.63
C ILE A 217 -10.10 3.54 4.05
N ARG A 218 -9.38 2.93 5.00
CA ARG A 218 -9.67 3.05 6.42
C ARG A 218 -8.65 3.99 7.06
N ALA A 219 -9.07 5.20 7.41
CA ALA A 219 -8.22 6.26 7.93
C ALA A 219 -8.98 7.13 8.95
N ASP A 220 -8.26 7.73 9.88
CA ASP A 220 -8.77 8.77 10.79
C ASP A 220 -8.76 10.11 10.04
N VAL A 221 -9.94 10.59 9.63
CA VAL A 221 -10.07 11.82 8.83
C VAL A 221 -10.57 13.03 9.61
N ASP A 222 -11.09 12.84 10.82
CA ASP A 222 -11.51 13.92 11.73
C ASP A 222 -10.50 14.21 12.85
N GLY A 223 -9.48 13.35 13.01
CA GLY A 223 -8.38 13.50 13.96
C GLY A 223 -8.75 13.08 15.38
N ASP A 224 -9.81 12.29 15.57
CA ASP A 224 -10.26 11.86 16.90
C ASP A 224 -9.60 10.57 17.41
N GLY A 225 -8.72 9.96 16.61
CA GLY A 225 -7.98 8.74 16.92
C GLY A 225 -8.72 7.44 16.57
N LEU A 226 -9.94 7.52 16.05
CA LEU A 226 -10.69 6.39 15.50
C LEU A 226 -10.69 6.49 13.97
N ARG A 227 -10.86 5.36 13.28
CA ARG A 227 -10.74 5.30 11.82
C ARG A 227 -12.09 5.08 11.16
N GLU A 228 -12.33 5.82 10.09
CA GLU A 228 -13.51 5.76 9.25
C GLU A 228 -13.22 4.96 7.98
N TYR A 229 -14.23 4.27 7.48
CA TYR A 229 -14.26 3.82 6.10
C TYR A 229 -14.60 5.02 5.20
N VAL A 230 -13.62 5.42 4.38
CA VAL A 230 -13.71 6.54 3.46
C VAL A 230 -13.77 6.00 2.03
N PRO A 231 -14.87 6.22 1.30
CA PRO A 231 -15.00 5.79 -0.10
C PRO A 231 -14.25 6.73 -1.05
N HIS A 232 -14.00 6.27 -2.28
CA HIS A 232 -13.37 7.10 -3.32
C HIS A 232 -14.18 8.33 -3.75
N GLY A 233 -15.47 8.36 -3.40
CA GLY A 233 -16.43 9.40 -3.78
C GLY A 233 -17.79 9.17 -3.13
N ASP A 234 -18.74 10.04 -3.43
CA ASP A 234 -20.04 10.07 -2.72
C ASP A 234 -20.95 8.88 -3.05
N GLN A 235 -20.74 8.19 -4.16
CA GLN A 235 -21.55 7.02 -4.52
C GLN A 235 -20.77 5.73 -4.36
N THR A 236 -21.39 4.76 -3.68
CA THR A 236 -20.81 3.45 -3.41
C THR A 236 -21.81 2.34 -3.68
N GLY A 237 -21.38 1.08 -3.59
CA GLY A 237 -22.29 -0.07 -3.66
C GLY A 237 -23.29 -0.13 -2.48
N PRO A 238 -24.28 -1.03 -2.54
CA PRO A 238 -25.32 -1.11 -1.52
C PRO A 238 -24.87 -1.72 -0.18
N ARG A 239 -23.65 -2.24 -0.11
CA ARG A 239 -23.08 -2.97 1.03
C ARG A 239 -21.80 -2.30 1.51
N PRO A 240 -21.48 -2.40 2.82
CA PRO A 240 -20.22 -1.90 3.33
C PRO A 240 -19.05 -2.70 2.72
N PRO A 241 -17.83 -2.12 2.68
CA PRO A 241 -16.66 -2.85 2.21
C PRO A 241 -16.38 -4.08 3.08
N GLU A 242 -16.11 -5.20 2.40
CA GLU A 242 -15.59 -6.43 3.03
C GLU A 242 -14.08 -6.31 3.27
N HIS A 243 -13.39 -5.61 2.36
CA HIS A 243 -11.96 -5.32 2.43
C HIS A 243 -11.73 -3.81 2.28
N SER A 244 -10.77 -3.29 3.04
CA SER A 244 -10.32 -1.90 2.93
C SER A 244 -8.83 -1.84 3.19
N TYR A 245 -8.12 -1.01 2.44
CA TYR A 245 -6.75 -0.71 2.73
C TYR A 245 -6.69 0.23 3.94
N GLU A 246 -5.91 -0.10 4.98
CA GLU A 246 -5.85 0.71 6.19
C GLU A 246 -4.59 1.57 6.24
N LEU A 247 -4.73 2.80 6.74
CA LEU A 247 -3.67 3.79 6.85
C LEU A 247 -3.53 4.34 8.26
N PHE A 248 -2.39 5.00 8.51
CA PHE A 248 -2.09 5.75 9.73
C PHE A 248 -2.21 4.94 11.02
N ALA A 249 -1.88 3.64 10.96
CA ALA A 249 -1.80 2.83 12.16
C ALA A 249 -0.58 3.25 13.00
N THR A 250 -0.80 4.09 14.00
CA THR A 250 0.18 4.34 15.06
C THR A 250 -0.07 3.35 16.20
N GLY A 251 0.90 2.46 16.44
CA GLY A 251 0.88 1.54 17.58
C GLY A 251 0.14 0.21 17.36
N THR A 252 0.33 -0.70 18.32
CA THR A 252 -0.33 -2.01 18.40
C THR A 252 -1.85 -1.84 18.33
N PRO A 253 -2.60 -2.66 17.56
CA PRO A 253 -4.06 -2.57 17.52
C PRO A 253 -4.58 -2.66 18.95
N THR A 254 -5.06 -1.54 19.49
CA THR A 254 -5.69 -1.53 20.81
C THR A 254 -6.87 -2.48 20.72
N THR A 255 -6.80 -3.56 21.49
CA THR A 255 -7.85 -4.56 21.70
C THR A 255 -9.03 -3.92 22.43
N LYS A 256 -9.68 -2.94 21.80
CA LYS A 256 -11.02 -2.51 22.19
C LYS A 256 -12.02 -3.36 21.42
N PRO A 257 -12.81 -4.22 22.09
CA PRO A 257 -13.81 -5.03 21.43
C PRO A 257 -14.95 -4.14 20.92
N SER A 258 -15.44 -4.44 19.72
CA SER A 258 -16.74 -3.99 19.19
C SER A 258 -17.00 -2.48 19.24
N MET A 259 -16.15 -1.68 18.58
CA MET A 259 -16.60 -0.34 18.15
C MET A 259 -17.38 -0.48 16.84
N THR A 260 -18.58 0.08 16.80
CA THR A 260 -19.39 0.20 15.58
C THR A 260 -18.53 0.81 14.46
N ARG A 261 -18.51 0.17 13.28
CA ARG A 261 -17.75 0.69 12.12
C ARG A 261 -18.20 2.12 11.80
N ARG A 262 -17.27 3.07 11.68
CA ARG A 262 -17.55 4.46 11.30
C ARG A 262 -17.37 4.67 9.81
N PHE A 263 -18.22 5.48 9.18
CA PHE A 263 -18.19 5.76 7.74
C PHE A 263 -18.16 7.25 7.50
N TYR A 264 -17.31 7.73 6.58
CA TYR A 264 -17.23 9.12 6.19
C TYR A 264 -17.91 9.36 4.84
N PHE A 265 -18.91 10.24 4.79
CA PHE A 265 -19.60 10.63 3.55
C PHE A 265 -20.00 12.10 3.57
N GLY A 266 -19.71 12.83 2.50
CA GLY A 266 -20.15 14.22 2.32
C GLY A 266 -19.77 15.16 3.48
N GLY A 267 -18.63 14.93 4.14
CA GLY A 267 -18.20 15.72 5.30
C GLY A 267 -18.75 15.28 6.65
N ASN A 268 -19.52 14.18 6.72
CA ASN A 268 -20.15 13.70 7.95
C ASN A 268 -19.69 12.28 8.29
N ILE A 269 -19.69 11.96 9.58
CA ILE A 269 -19.37 10.63 10.09
C ILE A 269 -20.64 9.92 10.56
N TYR A 270 -20.78 8.67 10.15
CA TYR A 270 -21.91 7.80 10.43
C TYR A 270 -21.46 6.58 11.22
N GLU A 271 -22.06 6.34 12.39
CA GLU A 271 -21.82 5.16 13.20
C GLU A 271 -22.66 3.99 12.67
N GLY A 272 -22.02 3.10 11.91
CA GLY A 272 -22.64 1.90 11.35
C GLY A 272 -23.22 2.12 9.95
N TRP A 273 -23.19 1.06 9.12
CA TRP A 273 -23.67 1.15 7.73
C TRP A 273 -25.16 1.49 7.63
N SER A 274 -25.95 1.11 8.64
CA SER A 274 -27.38 1.41 8.70
C SER A 274 -27.68 2.90 8.87
N THR A 275 -26.74 3.70 9.37
CA THR A 275 -26.93 5.15 9.56
C THR A 275 -26.46 5.97 8.35
N VAL A 276 -25.72 5.36 7.41
CA VAL A 276 -25.34 5.99 6.14
C VAL A 276 -26.61 6.24 5.30
N PRO A 277 -26.85 7.47 4.81
CA PRO A 277 -28.00 7.79 3.96
C PRO A 277 -28.08 6.96 2.67
N GLU A 278 -29.28 6.58 2.25
CA GLU A 278 -29.52 5.76 1.05
C GLU A 278 -29.03 6.42 -0.25
N GLN A 279 -28.93 7.76 -0.29
CA GLN A 279 -28.38 8.48 -1.44
C GLN A 279 -26.91 8.11 -1.77
N TYR A 280 -26.18 7.58 -0.79
CA TYR A 280 -24.79 7.13 -0.96
C TYR A 280 -24.67 5.63 -1.31
N LYS A 281 -25.78 4.89 -1.26
CA LYS A 281 -25.87 3.43 -1.46
C LYS A 281 -26.51 3.11 -2.81
N THR A 282 -25.71 3.10 -3.87
CA THR A 282 -26.21 2.87 -5.23
C THR A 282 -26.30 1.37 -5.54
N PRO A 283 -27.50 0.80 -5.83
CA PRO A 283 -27.69 -0.64 -6.03
C PRO A 283 -26.88 -1.23 -7.20
N ASN A 284 -26.69 -0.46 -8.27
CA ASN A 284 -25.95 -0.84 -9.47
C ASN A 284 -24.72 0.05 -9.64
N PHE A 285 -23.95 0.25 -8.57
CA PHE A 285 -22.71 1.01 -8.66
C PHE A 285 -21.73 0.28 -9.59
N THR A 286 -21.52 0.85 -10.77
CA THR A 286 -20.41 0.49 -11.65
C THR A 286 -19.35 1.54 -11.48
N ARG A 287 -18.11 1.12 -11.18
CA ARG A 287 -16.97 2.02 -11.05
C ARG A 287 -16.90 2.91 -12.30
N PRO A 288 -16.81 4.25 -12.18
CA PRO A 288 -16.49 5.09 -13.32
C PRO A 288 -15.24 4.53 -13.99
N GLY A 289 -15.30 4.30 -15.31
CA GLY A 289 -14.20 3.69 -16.05
C GLY A 289 -12.89 4.39 -15.68
N GLN A 290 -11.91 3.61 -15.22
CA GLN A 290 -10.56 4.14 -15.02
C GLN A 290 -10.14 4.75 -16.36
N SER A 291 -9.72 6.01 -16.35
CA SER A 291 -9.32 6.74 -17.55
C SER A 291 -8.40 5.87 -18.42
N PRO A 292 -8.54 5.84 -19.76
CA PRO A 292 -7.85 4.90 -20.66
C PRO A 292 -6.31 4.98 -20.67
N HIS A 293 -5.73 5.90 -19.89
CA HIS A 293 -4.32 5.86 -19.47
C HIS A 293 -4.09 4.89 -18.30
N THR A 294 -4.97 3.90 -18.15
CA THR A 294 -4.96 2.89 -17.08
C THR A 294 -3.63 2.18 -17.11
N ILE A 295 -2.82 2.45 -16.09
CA ILE A 295 -1.53 1.82 -15.86
C ILE A 295 -1.77 0.31 -15.75
N LYS A 296 -1.50 -0.46 -16.81
CA LYS A 296 -1.57 -1.93 -16.76
C LYS A 296 -0.42 -2.44 -15.91
N ILE A 297 -0.71 -2.80 -14.67
CA ILE A 297 0.24 -3.53 -13.82
C ILE A 297 0.32 -4.99 -14.28
N PHE A 298 -0.83 -5.67 -14.33
CA PHE A 298 -0.92 -7.09 -14.68
C PHE A 298 -1.38 -7.30 -16.13
N THR A 299 -0.88 -8.38 -16.73
CA THR A 299 -1.48 -9.01 -17.91
C THR A 299 -1.47 -10.51 -17.68
N PHE A 300 -2.64 -11.12 -17.51
CA PHE A 300 -2.74 -12.59 -17.51
C PHE A 300 -2.43 -13.10 -18.92
N LYS A 301 -1.40 -13.94 -19.03
CA LYS A 301 -1.12 -14.68 -20.26
C LYS A 301 -1.86 -16.01 -20.22
N PHE A 302 -2.50 -16.33 -21.34
CA PHE A 302 -3.21 -17.58 -21.60
C PHE A 302 -2.29 -18.59 -22.28
#